data_AF-A0AAU6IQ03-F1
#
_entry.id   AF-A0AAU6IQ03-F1
#
_cell.length_a   1.000
_cell.length_b   1.000
_cell.length_c   1.000
_cell.angle_alpha   90.00
_cell.angle_beta   90.00
_cell.angle_gamma   90.00
#
_symmetry.space_group_name_H-M   'P 1'
#
loop_
_entity.id
_entity.type
_entity.pdbx_description
1 polymer ?
#
loop_
_entity_poly.entity_id
_entity_poly.type
_entity_poly.pdbx_seq_one_letter_code
_entity_poly.pdbx_strand_id
1 'polypeptide(L)'
;MRRGVGGGLRRLWPWRARNESGLAEIDAEITAFGEALNAHSFSPGQLGATDAMHTELARALDAYEQAKRDLGGDRTRTDALDVLRALDEGRHALACLDALLAGEPLPERMPLCFFDARHGRAVRQVRWAPPGGNARNIAVCAADAVRLAESPGPITPRPEPGSRLPGAQPRTAKFPTTTLVSAPQPQVSGTGSSGDQTHQLAMPSYRPALMVFSTNERAPVNLRFEGRKGRSSRLYRLSGDGTPVIARIPLPEAKKAVAFRVFASGGRETWTATAAPMREAPRFHDEINGSGSDVVHYRGDPGPGVLRYEGPSVIQVEALDDRLAYRVTVAEGSSGELTFQWPGRGYYQVRSAGAWSLSAA
;
A
#
# COMPACT_ATOMS: atom_id res chain seq x y z
N MET A 1 -46.41 14.35 -31.84
CA MET A 1 -45.24 14.66 -31.00
C MET A 1 -45.66 14.64 -29.53
N ARG A 2 -45.22 13.64 -28.75
CA ARG A 2 -44.62 13.77 -27.40
C ARG A 2 -44.49 12.38 -26.76
N ARG A 3 -43.33 12.18 -26.14
CA ARG A 3 -42.80 10.97 -25.50
C ARG A 3 -43.22 10.88 -24.02
N GLY A 4 -43.08 9.66 -23.48
CA GLY A 4 -42.81 9.36 -22.06
C GLY A 4 -44.06 8.97 -21.26
N VAL A 5 -44.07 8.07 -20.29
CA VAL A 5 -43.02 7.49 -19.43
C VAL A 5 -43.61 6.23 -18.75
N GLY A 6 -42.76 5.26 -18.39
CA GLY A 6 -43.06 4.22 -17.39
C GLY A 6 -42.53 2.86 -17.84
N GLY A 7 -41.67 2.14 -17.13
CA GLY A 7 -41.24 2.22 -15.75
C GLY A 7 -40.85 0.79 -15.38
N GLY A 8 -39.55 0.49 -15.30
CA GLY A 8 -39.05 -0.85 -15.02
C GLY A 8 -38.10 -0.84 -13.84
N LEU A 9 -38.64 -0.92 -12.62
CA LEU A 9 -37.86 -1.22 -11.42
C LEU A 9 -37.37 -2.68 -11.50
N ARG A 10 -36.05 -2.89 -11.58
CA ARG A 10 -35.42 -4.11 -11.11
C ARG A 10 -34.54 -3.76 -9.92
N ARG A 11 -35.01 -4.16 -8.73
CA ARG A 11 -34.22 -4.18 -7.49
C ARG A 11 -33.26 -5.37 -7.56
N LEU A 12 -31.95 -5.16 -7.33
CA LEU A 12 -30.97 -6.21 -7.06
C LEU A 12 -30.09 -5.80 -5.85
N TRP A 13 -30.56 -6.26 -4.68
CA TRP A 13 -29.90 -6.67 -3.43
C TRP A 13 -28.31 -6.59 -3.38
N PRO A 14 -27.67 -5.73 -2.54
CA PRO A 14 -26.20 -5.42 -2.55
C PRO A 14 -25.21 -6.11 -1.56
N TRP A 15 -25.42 -7.32 -1.03
CA TRP A 15 -24.51 -7.98 -0.01
C TRP A 15 -23.28 -8.68 -0.58
N ARG A 16 -23.17 -8.92 -1.90
CA ARG A 16 -22.06 -9.72 -2.46
C ARG A 16 -20.75 -8.94 -2.65
N ALA A 17 -20.83 -7.64 -2.96
CA ALA A 17 -19.65 -6.84 -3.31
C ALA A 17 -18.70 -6.55 -2.14
N ARG A 18 -19.19 -6.57 -0.88
CA ARG A 18 -18.39 -6.22 0.30
C ARG A 18 -17.45 -7.35 0.75
N ASN A 19 -17.79 -8.62 0.46
CA ASN A 19 -16.97 -9.77 0.84
C ASN A 19 -15.81 -10.02 -0.13
N GLU A 20 -15.99 -9.74 -1.42
CA GLU A 20 -14.95 -9.93 -2.45
C GLU A 20 -13.74 -9.01 -2.25
N SER A 21 -13.97 -7.77 -1.79
CA SER A 21 -12.88 -6.82 -1.52
C SER A 21 -12.01 -7.23 -0.33
N GLY A 22 -12.62 -7.76 0.74
CA GLY A 22 -11.88 -8.23 1.92
C GLY A 22 -11.05 -9.48 1.63
N LEU A 23 -11.59 -10.42 0.84
CA LEU A 23 -10.84 -11.62 0.43
C LEU A 23 -9.66 -11.28 -0.47
N ALA A 24 -9.79 -10.27 -1.35
CA ALA A 24 -8.68 -9.79 -2.18
C ALA A 24 -7.56 -9.12 -1.35
N GLU A 25 -7.91 -8.39 -0.28
CA GLU A 25 -6.92 -7.84 0.66
C GLU A 25 -6.15 -8.95 1.38
N ILE A 26 -6.84 -10.01 1.80
CA ILE A 26 -6.23 -11.15 2.51
C ILE A 26 -5.34 -11.97 1.57
N ASP A 27 -5.77 -12.20 0.33
CA ASP A 27 -4.97 -12.86 -0.70
C ASP A 27 -3.68 -12.08 -1.01
N ALA A 28 -3.77 -10.74 -1.05
CA ALA A 28 -2.62 -9.87 -1.20
C ALA A 28 -1.66 -9.94 0.00
N GLU A 29 -2.18 -10.05 1.22
CA GLU A 29 -1.36 -10.21 2.44
C GLU A 29 -0.63 -11.56 2.48
N ILE A 30 -1.30 -12.65 2.06
CA ILE A 30 -0.67 -13.97 1.91
C ILE A 30 0.46 -13.89 0.87
N THR A 31 0.18 -13.25 -0.28
CA THR A 31 1.17 -13.07 -1.35
C THR A 31 2.38 -12.27 -0.85
N ALA A 32 2.15 -11.15 -0.17
CA ALA A 32 3.23 -10.30 0.36
C ALA A 32 4.08 -11.05 1.40
N PHE A 33 3.47 -11.87 2.25
CA PHE A 33 4.22 -12.69 3.20
C PHE A 33 5.05 -13.78 2.50
N GLY A 34 4.51 -14.41 1.46
CA GLY A 34 5.25 -15.35 0.61
C GLY A 34 6.44 -14.70 -0.10
N GLU A 35 6.29 -13.46 -0.59
CA GLU A 35 7.38 -12.67 -1.17
C GLU A 35 8.47 -12.35 -0.14
N ALA A 36 8.08 -11.97 1.09
CA ALA A 36 9.02 -11.72 2.19
C ALA A 36 9.80 -12.98 2.59
N LEU A 37 9.14 -14.14 2.68
CA LEU A 37 9.79 -15.43 2.90
C LEU A 37 10.82 -15.74 1.81
N ASN A 38 10.48 -15.51 0.55
CA ASN A 38 11.36 -15.78 -0.58
C ASN A 38 12.54 -14.81 -0.66
N ALA A 39 12.37 -13.55 -0.23
CA ALA A 39 13.42 -12.54 -0.24
C ALA A 39 14.36 -12.62 0.97
N HIS A 40 14.03 -13.43 1.98
CA HIS A 40 14.79 -13.52 3.21
C HIS A 40 16.22 -14.05 2.96
N SER A 41 17.24 -13.41 3.56
CA SER A 41 18.66 -13.69 3.31
C SER A 41 19.14 -15.02 3.91
N PHE A 42 18.41 -15.53 4.91
CA PHE A 42 18.71 -16.79 5.57
C PHE A 42 18.58 -18.00 4.64
N SER A 43 19.66 -18.78 4.52
CA SER A 43 19.62 -20.10 3.87
C SER A 43 19.84 -21.20 4.90
N PRO A 44 19.01 -22.26 4.95
CA PRO A 44 19.16 -23.34 5.92
C PRO A 44 20.53 -24.02 5.91
N GLY A 45 21.22 -24.01 4.76
CA GLY A 45 22.53 -24.64 4.58
C GLY A 45 23.73 -23.70 4.75
N GLN A 46 23.53 -22.45 5.16
CA GLN A 46 24.64 -21.50 5.31
C GLN A 46 25.50 -21.80 6.54
N LEU A 47 26.76 -21.37 6.49
CA LEU A 47 27.68 -21.47 7.62
C LEU A 47 27.16 -20.65 8.80
N GLY A 48 27.03 -21.26 9.98
CA GLY A 48 26.48 -20.61 11.17
C GLY A 48 24.97 -20.76 11.37
N ALA A 49 24.28 -21.52 10.52
CA ALA A 49 22.87 -21.85 10.75
C ALA A 49 22.70 -22.74 11.98
N THR A 50 21.89 -22.28 12.94
CA THR A 50 21.60 -23.00 14.20
C THR A 50 20.22 -23.66 14.16
N ASP A 51 20.00 -24.66 15.01
CA ASP A 51 18.68 -25.32 15.15
C ASP A 51 17.56 -24.32 15.52
N ALA A 52 17.89 -23.27 16.29
CA ALA A 52 16.96 -22.21 16.63
C ALA A 52 16.54 -21.41 15.38
N MET A 53 17.48 -21.08 14.49
CA MET A 53 17.19 -20.41 13.22
C MET A 53 16.37 -21.30 12.28
N HIS A 54 16.68 -22.60 12.22
CA HIS A 54 15.87 -23.56 11.45
C HIS A 54 14.45 -23.66 12.01
N THR A 55 14.29 -23.63 13.33
CA THR A 55 12.98 -23.66 14.00
C THR A 55 12.15 -22.44 13.65
N GLU A 56 12.73 -21.23 13.69
CA GLU A 56 11.99 -20.01 13.35
C GLU A 56 11.64 -19.94 11.86
N LEU A 57 12.54 -20.37 10.96
CA LEU A 57 12.20 -20.50 9.54
C LEU A 57 11.05 -21.50 9.32
N ALA A 58 11.09 -22.67 9.98
CA ALA A 58 10.03 -23.67 9.88
C ALA A 58 8.69 -23.12 10.35
N ARG A 59 8.66 -22.39 11.48
CA ARG A 59 7.45 -21.71 11.95
C ARG A 59 6.91 -20.69 10.95
N ALA A 60 7.78 -19.92 10.31
CA ALA A 60 7.37 -18.95 9.30
C ALA A 60 6.75 -19.63 8.05
N LEU A 61 7.30 -20.77 7.63
CA LEU A 61 6.76 -21.58 6.53
C LEU A 61 5.44 -22.25 6.91
N ASP A 62 5.34 -22.83 8.10
CA ASP A 62 4.10 -23.44 8.61
C ASP A 62 2.96 -22.43 8.70
N ALA A 63 3.27 -21.20 9.14
CA ALA A 63 2.34 -20.08 9.17
C ALA A 63 1.82 -19.69 7.78
N TYR A 64 2.69 -19.68 6.77
CA TYR A 64 2.30 -19.44 5.37
C TYR A 64 1.38 -20.55 4.83
N GLU A 65 1.71 -21.81 5.09
CA GLU A 65 0.87 -22.95 4.70
C GLU A 65 -0.48 -22.96 5.43
N GLN A 66 -0.50 -22.56 6.70
CA GLN A 66 -1.74 -22.39 7.47
C GLN A 66 -2.60 -21.28 6.88
N ALA A 67 -2.02 -20.11 6.59
CA ALA A 67 -2.73 -18.99 5.97
C ALA A 67 -3.37 -19.36 4.61
N LYS A 68 -2.67 -20.12 3.77
CA LYS A 68 -3.24 -20.62 2.50
C LYS A 68 -4.40 -21.60 2.70
N ARG A 69 -4.29 -22.48 3.69
CA ARG A 69 -5.36 -23.45 4.01
C ARG A 69 -6.61 -22.74 4.53
N ASP A 70 -6.44 -21.76 5.40
CA ASP A 70 -7.55 -21.00 5.98
C ASP A 70 -8.28 -20.17 4.90
N LEU A 71 -7.56 -19.62 3.91
CA LEU A 71 -8.18 -18.96 2.75
C LEU A 71 -8.97 -19.94 1.85
N GLY A 72 -8.48 -21.18 1.73
CA GLY A 72 -9.09 -22.24 0.91
C GLY A 72 -10.39 -22.83 1.45
N GLY A 73 -10.77 -22.50 2.69
CA GLY A 73 -12.00 -22.92 3.35
C GLY A 73 -13.26 -22.17 2.88
N ASP A 74 -14.29 -22.17 3.72
CA ASP A 74 -15.65 -21.68 3.40
C ASP A 74 -15.76 -20.13 3.38
N ARG A 75 -14.73 -19.40 2.92
CA ARG A 75 -14.66 -17.95 2.63
C ARG A 75 -15.50 -17.05 3.55
N THR A 76 -15.49 -17.33 4.85
CA THR A 76 -16.19 -16.57 5.88
C THR A 76 -15.30 -15.50 6.48
N ARG A 77 -15.90 -14.61 7.28
CA ARG A 77 -15.18 -13.61 8.06
C ARG A 77 -14.26 -14.23 9.12
N THR A 78 -14.60 -15.42 9.61
CA THR A 78 -13.77 -16.14 10.60
C THR A 78 -12.48 -16.60 9.93
N ASP A 79 -12.58 -17.18 8.73
CA ASP A 79 -11.43 -17.59 7.92
C ASP A 79 -10.48 -16.42 7.66
N ALA A 80 -11.01 -15.23 7.40
CA ALA A 80 -10.23 -14.01 7.22
C ALA A 80 -9.38 -13.62 8.45
N LEU A 81 -9.94 -13.77 9.66
CA LEU A 81 -9.22 -13.46 10.90
C LEU A 81 -8.16 -14.51 11.21
N ASP A 82 -8.44 -15.78 10.93
CA ASP A 82 -7.51 -16.87 11.14
C ASP A 82 -6.32 -16.78 10.17
N VAL A 83 -6.54 -16.35 8.92
CA VAL A 83 -5.46 -15.99 8.00
C VAL A 83 -4.59 -14.86 8.58
N LEU A 84 -5.19 -13.77 9.07
CA LEU A 84 -4.41 -12.64 9.62
C LEU A 84 -3.59 -13.06 10.85
N ARG A 85 -4.13 -13.95 11.70
CA ARG A 85 -3.41 -14.52 12.85
C ARG A 85 -2.23 -15.40 12.39
N ALA A 86 -2.44 -16.25 11.38
CA ALA A 86 -1.38 -17.07 10.81
C ALA A 86 -0.26 -16.20 10.20
N LEU A 87 -0.60 -15.16 9.44
CA LEU A 87 0.38 -14.24 8.87
C LEU A 87 1.13 -13.44 9.94
N ASP A 88 0.47 -13.09 11.05
CA ASP A 88 1.12 -12.47 12.20
C ASP A 88 2.13 -13.42 12.86
N GLU A 89 1.78 -14.70 13.04
CA GLU A 89 2.71 -15.72 13.53
C GLU A 89 3.95 -15.81 12.65
N GLY A 90 3.74 -15.88 11.33
CA GLY A 90 4.84 -16.03 10.38
C GLY A 90 5.78 -14.82 10.37
N ARG A 91 5.22 -13.60 10.45
CA ARG A 91 6.03 -12.37 10.55
C ARG A 91 6.81 -12.28 11.86
N HIS A 92 6.24 -12.77 12.97
CA HIS A 92 6.98 -12.83 14.24
C HIS A 92 8.17 -13.79 14.13
N ALA A 93 7.95 -14.97 13.54
CA ALA A 93 9.00 -15.96 13.36
C ALA A 93 10.16 -15.41 12.48
N LEU A 94 9.86 -14.67 11.41
CA LEU A 94 10.88 -13.97 10.63
C LEU A 94 11.64 -12.92 11.45
N ALA A 95 10.95 -12.12 12.27
CA ALA A 95 11.62 -11.14 13.13
C ALA A 95 12.52 -11.82 14.21
N CYS A 96 12.11 -12.98 14.74
CA CYS A 96 12.96 -13.79 15.61
C CYS A 96 14.18 -14.34 14.86
N LEU A 97 14.00 -14.80 13.62
CA LEU A 97 15.09 -15.27 12.77
C LEU A 97 16.09 -14.16 12.47
N ASP A 98 15.62 -12.96 12.14
CA ASP A 98 16.46 -11.76 11.95
C ASP A 98 17.24 -11.41 13.22
N ALA A 99 16.59 -11.44 14.40
CA ALA A 99 17.25 -11.20 15.67
C ALA A 99 18.35 -12.24 15.97
N LEU A 100 18.07 -13.53 15.70
CA LEU A 100 19.07 -14.58 15.84
C LEU A 100 20.26 -14.38 14.90
N LEU A 101 20.02 -13.92 13.67
CA LEU A 101 21.09 -13.63 12.70
C LEU A 101 21.93 -12.43 13.10
N ALA A 102 21.30 -11.42 13.69
CA ALA A 102 21.97 -10.22 14.19
C ALA A 102 22.63 -10.41 15.57
N GLY A 103 22.32 -11.49 16.28
CA GLY A 103 22.76 -11.69 17.67
C GLY A 103 22.04 -10.76 18.67
N GLU A 104 20.86 -10.28 18.29
CA GLU A 104 20.02 -9.36 19.06
C GLU A 104 19.00 -10.13 19.93
N PRO A 105 18.44 -9.52 20.99
CA PRO A 105 17.40 -10.16 21.79
C PRO A 105 16.14 -10.43 20.96
N LEU A 106 15.50 -11.57 21.22
CA LEU A 106 14.27 -11.95 20.52
C LEU A 106 13.16 -10.91 20.78
N PRO A 107 12.40 -10.51 19.74
CA PRO A 107 11.33 -9.54 19.90
C PRO A 107 10.21 -10.08 20.80
N GLU A 108 9.62 -9.21 21.61
CA GLU A 108 8.47 -9.57 22.44
C GLU A 108 7.22 -9.83 21.57
N ARG A 109 6.44 -10.85 21.93
CA ARG A 109 5.22 -11.20 21.20
C ARG A 109 4.05 -10.30 21.60
N MET A 110 3.77 -9.31 20.76
CA MET A 110 2.59 -8.47 20.86
C MET A 110 1.42 -9.04 20.04
N PRO A 111 0.18 -9.07 20.56
CA PRO A 111 -0.98 -9.53 19.80
C PRO A 111 -1.34 -8.54 18.68
N LEU A 112 -2.27 -8.93 17.80
CA LEU A 112 -2.90 -8.00 16.85
C LEU A 112 -3.67 -6.89 17.58
N CYS A 113 -3.91 -5.77 16.90
CA CYS A 113 -4.59 -4.64 17.50
C CYS A 113 -5.96 -5.00 18.09
N PHE A 114 -6.20 -4.56 19.32
CA PHE A 114 -7.41 -4.82 20.08
C PHE A 114 -8.70 -4.32 19.39
N PHE A 115 -8.64 -3.19 18.68
CA PHE A 115 -9.83 -2.63 18.04
C PHE A 115 -10.17 -3.27 16.70
N ASP A 116 -9.15 -3.65 15.93
CA ASP A 116 -9.31 -4.37 14.67
C ASP A 116 -8.02 -5.12 14.30
N ALA A 117 -8.09 -6.44 14.20
CA ALA A 117 -6.96 -7.28 13.83
C ALA A 117 -6.35 -6.90 12.47
N ARG A 118 -7.13 -6.26 11.58
CA ARG A 118 -6.67 -5.79 10.26
C ARG A 118 -5.73 -4.60 10.34
N HIS A 119 -5.61 -3.94 11.50
CA HIS A 119 -4.60 -2.90 11.72
C HIS A 119 -3.19 -3.48 11.91
N GLY A 120 -3.06 -4.81 12.00
CA GLY A 120 -1.78 -5.49 12.22
C GLY A 120 -1.38 -5.55 13.68
N ARG A 121 -0.11 -5.90 13.92
CA ARG A 121 0.45 -6.12 15.26
C ARG A 121 0.37 -4.85 16.11
N ALA A 122 0.02 -5.02 17.37
CA ALA A 122 0.14 -3.96 18.36
C ALA A 122 1.62 -3.57 18.57
N VAL A 123 1.87 -2.28 18.81
CA VAL A 123 3.22 -1.77 19.09
C VAL A 123 3.40 -1.39 20.55
N ARG A 124 2.29 -1.24 21.30
CA ARG A 124 2.30 -0.98 22.75
C ARG A 124 0.99 -1.40 23.42
N GLN A 125 1.04 -1.55 24.74
CA GLN A 125 -0.16 -1.65 25.57
C GLN A 125 -0.57 -0.26 26.10
N VAL A 126 -1.87 0.00 26.14
CA VAL A 126 -2.46 1.23 26.67
C VAL A 126 -3.57 0.87 27.65
N ARG A 127 -3.66 1.61 28.77
CA ARG A 127 -4.77 1.48 29.71
C ARG A 127 -5.99 2.20 29.14
N TRP A 128 -7.08 1.46 28.93
CA TRP A 128 -8.27 1.95 28.27
C TRP A 128 -9.55 1.39 28.89
N ALA A 129 -10.61 2.18 28.92
CA ALA A 129 -11.94 1.78 29.38
C ALA A 129 -12.99 2.05 28.28
N PRO A 130 -13.85 1.07 27.94
CA PRO A 130 -15.01 1.36 27.10
C PRO A 130 -15.99 2.27 27.84
N PRO A 131 -16.83 3.05 27.13
CA PRO A 131 -17.91 3.80 27.77
C PRO A 131 -18.79 2.91 28.65
N GLY A 132 -18.90 3.26 29.94
CA GLY A 132 -19.67 2.50 30.93
C GLY A 132 -19.03 1.19 31.40
N GLY A 133 -17.78 0.89 31.04
CA GLY A 133 -17.08 -0.32 31.46
C GLY A 133 -15.78 -0.07 32.23
N ASN A 134 -15.13 -1.16 32.65
CA ASN A 134 -13.93 -1.13 33.48
C ASN A 134 -12.65 -0.91 32.66
N ALA A 135 -11.70 -0.17 33.23
CA ALA A 135 -10.38 0.04 32.64
C ALA A 135 -9.58 -1.28 32.60
N ARG A 136 -8.93 -1.53 31.47
CA ARG A 136 -8.03 -2.67 31.24
C ARG A 136 -6.86 -2.27 30.35
N ASN A 137 -5.77 -3.03 30.41
CA ASN A 137 -4.68 -2.87 29.44
C ASN A 137 -5.05 -3.57 28.14
N ILE A 138 -5.02 -2.83 27.03
CA ILE A 138 -5.26 -3.35 25.68
C ILE A 138 -4.02 -3.12 24.82
N ALA A 139 -3.74 -4.05 23.92
CA ALA A 139 -2.65 -3.92 22.96
C ALA A 139 -3.16 -3.23 21.69
N VAL A 140 -2.51 -2.14 21.28
CA VAL A 140 -2.97 -1.31 20.15
C VAL A 140 -1.86 -1.08 19.13
N CYS A 141 -2.24 -0.98 17.85
CA CYS A 141 -1.32 -0.57 16.79
C CYS A 141 -0.91 0.90 16.98
N ALA A 142 0.12 1.34 16.25
CA ALA A 142 0.62 2.71 16.35
C ALA A 142 -0.48 3.77 16.11
N ALA A 143 -1.35 3.53 15.13
CA ALA A 143 -2.45 4.45 14.81
C ALA A 143 -3.49 4.55 15.94
N ASP A 144 -3.94 3.42 16.49
CA ASP A 144 -4.92 3.42 17.58
C ASP A 144 -4.30 3.92 18.89
N ALA A 145 -3.01 3.69 19.07
CA ALA A 145 -2.22 4.31 20.14
C ALA A 145 -2.26 5.84 20.07
N VAL A 146 -2.05 6.43 18.89
CA VAL A 146 -2.12 7.89 18.70
C VAL A 146 -3.54 8.38 18.93
N ARG A 147 -4.53 7.71 18.34
CA ARG A 147 -5.96 8.04 18.51
C ARG A 147 -6.39 8.07 19.98
N LEU A 148 -5.96 7.09 20.78
CA LEU A 148 -6.25 7.04 22.22
C LEU A 148 -5.57 8.16 23.02
N ALA A 149 -4.42 8.65 22.56
CA ALA A 149 -3.72 9.76 23.20
C ALA A 149 -4.36 11.12 22.87
N GLU A 150 -4.88 11.28 21.65
CA GLU A 150 -5.44 12.54 21.14
C GLU A 150 -6.93 12.72 21.46
N SER A 151 -7.66 11.63 21.75
CA SER A 151 -9.06 11.70 22.18
C SER A 151 -9.44 10.52 23.08
N PRO A 152 -9.54 10.71 24.41
CA PRO A 152 -9.97 9.67 25.35
C PRO A 152 -11.48 9.34 25.31
N GLY A 153 -12.19 9.74 24.24
CA GLY A 153 -13.62 9.50 24.03
C GLY A 153 -13.97 8.08 23.54
N PRO A 154 -15.26 7.72 23.48
CA PRO A 154 -15.70 6.33 23.39
C PRO A 154 -15.46 5.70 22.01
N ILE A 155 -14.54 4.73 21.94
CA ILE A 155 -14.37 3.81 20.82
C ILE A 155 -15.11 2.52 21.16
N THR A 156 -16.06 2.08 20.34
CA THR A 156 -16.74 0.78 20.55
C THR A 156 -16.00 -0.33 19.79
N PRO A 157 -15.51 -1.38 20.46
CA PRO A 157 -14.98 -2.55 19.78
C PRO A 157 -16.13 -3.31 19.11
N ARG A 158 -15.84 -3.91 17.95
CA ARG A 158 -16.77 -4.84 17.30
C ARG A 158 -16.68 -6.21 18.01
N PRO A 159 -17.80 -6.86 18.37
CA PRO A 159 -17.75 -8.13 19.08
C PRO A 159 -17.29 -9.28 18.16
N GLU A 160 -16.39 -10.11 18.69
CA GLU A 160 -15.89 -11.36 18.09
C GLU A 160 -16.90 -12.51 18.29
N PRO A 161 -17.13 -13.39 17.29
CA PRO A 161 -17.68 -14.71 17.53
C PRO A 161 -16.56 -15.68 17.99
N GLY A 162 -16.72 -16.16 19.23
CA GLY A 162 -16.00 -17.23 19.95
C GLY A 162 -14.85 -17.97 19.28
N SER A 163 -13.65 -17.80 19.85
CA SER A 163 -12.47 -18.64 19.64
C SER A 163 -12.69 -20.08 20.12
N ARG A 164 -12.37 -21.06 19.28
CA ARG A 164 -11.94 -22.39 19.70
C ARG A 164 -10.66 -22.75 18.95
N LEU A 165 -9.54 -22.78 19.67
CA LEU A 165 -8.32 -23.42 19.21
C LEU A 165 -8.42 -24.93 19.50
N PRO A 166 -8.12 -25.80 18.53
CA PRO A 166 -7.61 -27.13 18.84
C PRO A 166 -6.11 -27.23 18.56
N GLY A 167 -5.42 -27.96 19.44
CA GLY A 167 -3.99 -28.06 19.56
C GLY A 167 -3.23 -28.54 18.32
N ALA A 168 -2.02 -28.02 18.21
CA ALA A 168 -0.99 -28.47 17.29
C ALA A 168 -0.66 -29.96 17.52
N GLN A 169 -0.54 -30.70 16.42
CA GLN A 169 0.29 -31.91 16.36
C GLN A 169 1.12 -31.84 15.08
N PRO A 170 2.46 -31.95 15.17
CA PRO A 170 3.31 -31.93 13.99
C PRO A 170 3.20 -33.28 13.26
N ARG A 171 2.80 -33.24 12.00
CA ARG A 171 2.92 -34.40 11.10
C ARG A 171 3.98 -34.07 10.05
N THR A 172 5.07 -34.82 10.10
CA THR A 172 6.12 -34.86 9.08
C THR A 172 5.53 -35.20 7.72
N ALA A 173 5.54 -34.25 6.79
CA ALA A 173 5.25 -34.49 5.38
C ALA A 173 6.52 -34.24 4.55
N LYS A 174 6.86 -35.21 3.70
CA LYS A 174 8.01 -35.16 2.80
C LYS A 174 7.77 -34.12 1.70
N PHE A 175 8.72 -33.21 1.52
CA PHE A 175 8.70 -32.16 0.51
C PHE A 175 8.90 -32.74 -0.91
N PRO A 176 8.07 -32.37 -1.90
CA PRO A 176 8.48 -32.36 -3.29
C PRO A 176 9.18 -31.03 -3.61
N THR A 177 10.41 -31.11 -4.10
CA THR A 177 11.20 -29.97 -4.57
C THR A 177 10.51 -29.35 -5.80
N THR A 178 9.88 -28.19 -5.63
CA THR A 178 9.43 -27.38 -6.77
C THR A 178 10.19 -26.07 -6.75
N THR A 179 11.17 -25.96 -7.65
CA THR A 179 11.87 -24.72 -7.94
C THR A 179 10.87 -23.71 -8.53
N LEU A 180 10.47 -22.72 -7.73
CA LEU A 180 9.63 -21.61 -8.17
C LEU A 180 10.52 -20.47 -8.65
N VAL A 181 10.57 -20.29 -9.97
CA VAL A 181 11.22 -19.15 -10.62
C VAL A 181 10.25 -17.96 -10.56
N SER A 182 10.51 -16.99 -9.69
CA SER A 182 9.82 -15.68 -9.68
C SER A 182 10.21 -14.84 -10.91
N ALA A 183 9.23 -14.22 -11.57
CA ALA A 183 9.48 -13.26 -12.64
C ALA A 183 9.79 -11.87 -12.04
N PRO A 184 10.90 -11.21 -12.41
CA PRO A 184 11.25 -9.88 -11.90
C PRO A 184 10.27 -8.79 -12.39
N GLN A 185 9.94 -7.83 -11.52
CA GLN A 185 9.16 -6.65 -11.90
C GLN A 185 9.94 -5.78 -12.91
N PRO A 186 9.27 -5.20 -13.91
CA PRO A 186 9.93 -4.27 -14.84
C PRO A 186 10.51 -3.06 -14.10
N GLN A 187 11.82 -2.88 -14.19
CA GLN A 187 12.54 -1.75 -13.60
C GLN A 187 13.56 -1.21 -14.60
N VAL A 188 13.73 0.10 -14.61
CA VAL A 188 14.79 0.82 -15.33
C VAL A 188 15.52 1.72 -14.35
N SER A 189 16.84 1.79 -14.45
CA SER A 189 17.66 2.72 -13.67
C SER A 189 18.53 3.56 -14.59
N GLY A 190 18.98 4.71 -14.09
CA GLY A 190 19.87 5.62 -14.81
C GLY A 190 20.60 6.58 -13.88
N THR A 191 21.57 7.31 -14.43
CA THR A 191 22.45 8.24 -13.69
C THR A 191 22.59 9.55 -14.44
N GLY A 192 22.12 10.66 -13.87
CA GLY A 192 21.97 11.93 -14.57
C GLY A 192 21.04 11.81 -15.78
N SER A 193 20.43 12.92 -16.22
CA SER A 193 19.79 12.91 -17.54
C SER A 193 19.58 14.32 -18.07
N SER A 194 20.23 14.64 -19.20
CA SER A 194 20.02 15.90 -19.93
C SER A 194 18.66 15.96 -20.64
N GLY A 195 17.91 14.84 -20.69
CA GLY A 195 16.69 14.71 -21.49
C GLY A 195 16.90 14.19 -22.91
N ASP A 196 18.14 13.87 -23.32
CA ASP A 196 18.44 13.35 -24.65
C ASP A 196 18.21 11.84 -24.77
N GLN A 197 18.35 11.12 -23.65
CA GLN A 197 18.17 9.67 -23.61
C GLN A 197 16.68 9.31 -23.42
N THR A 198 16.20 8.39 -24.26
CA THR A 198 14.87 7.79 -24.11
C THR A 198 15.00 6.42 -23.48
N HIS A 199 14.26 6.20 -22.39
CA HIS A 199 14.20 4.95 -21.64
C HIS A 199 12.91 4.20 -21.96
N GLN A 200 12.92 2.86 -21.85
CA GLN A 200 11.75 2.02 -22.04
C GLN A 200 11.47 1.19 -20.79
N LEU A 201 10.33 1.42 -20.16
CA LEU A 201 9.83 0.60 -19.06
C LEU A 201 8.85 -0.43 -19.63
N ALA A 202 9.15 -1.73 -19.44
CA ALA A 202 8.24 -2.78 -19.88
C ALA A 202 6.94 -2.74 -19.07
N MET A 203 5.82 -3.02 -19.75
CA MET A 203 4.52 -3.03 -19.09
C MET A 203 4.37 -4.31 -18.25
N PRO A 204 3.90 -4.20 -16.99
CA PRO A 204 3.61 -5.36 -16.17
C PRO A 204 2.38 -6.13 -16.69
N SER A 205 2.22 -7.36 -16.20
CA SER A 205 1.06 -8.21 -16.50
C SER A 205 -0.23 -7.68 -15.85
N TYR A 206 -0.13 -7.05 -14.68
CA TYR A 206 -1.24 -6.40 -14.00
C TYR A 206 -1.51 -5.01 -14.59
N ARG A 207 -2.79 -4.66 -14.77
CA ARG A 207 -3.20 -3.33 -15.25
C ARG A 207 -4.50 -2.87 -14.58
N PRO A 208 -4.64 -1.57 -14.28
CA PRO A 208 -3.67 -0.49 -14.54
C PRO A 208 -2.48 -0.51 -13.56
N ALA A 209 -1.45 0.29 -13.86
CA ALA A 209 -0.20 0.34 -13.09
C ALA A 209 0.27 1.77 -12.88
N LEU A 210 1.09 1.98 -11.86
CA LEU A 210 1.82 3.19 -11.56
C LEU A 210 3.30 3.02 -11.96
N MET A 211 3.97 4.12 -12.24
CA MET A 211 5.42 4.21 -12.23
C MET A 211 5.81 4.79 -10.88
N VAL A 212 6.56 4.04 -10.09
CA VAL A 212 7.26 4.57 -8.91
C VAL A 212 8.61 5.06 -9.40
N PHE A 213 8.81 6.36 -9.33
CA PHE A 213 10.07 7.01 -9.66
C PHE A 213 10.75 7.46 -8.37
N SER A 214 11.97 7.00 -8.14
CA SER A 214 12.75 7.40 -6.98
C SER A 214 14.12 7.95 -7.34
N THR A 215 14.59 8.90 -6.54
CA THR A 215 15.93 9.48 -6.65
C THR A 215 16.69 9.35 -5.34
N ASN A 216 18.02 9.24 -5.41
CA ASN A 216 18.88 9.22 -4.21
C ASN A 216 19.41 10.60 -3.80
N GLU A 217 19.39 11.57 -4.71
CA GLU A 217 19.93 12.91 -4.49
C GLU A 217 18.84 13.99 -4.48
N ARG A 218 19.27 15.17 -4.04
CA ARG A 218 18.46 16.36 -3.84
C ARG A 218 18.48 17.24 -5.09
N ALA A 219 17.74 16.86 -6.12
CA ALA A 219 17.68 17.64 -7.36
C ALA A 219 16.25 17.72 -7.95
N PRO A 220 15.95 18.82 -8.66
CA PRO A 220 14.72 18.93 -9.42
C PRO A 220 14.74 17.94 -10.60
N VAL A 221 13.76 17.04 -10.61
CA VAL A 221 13.58 16.04 -11.67
C VAL A 221 12.24 16.24 -12.36
N ASN A 222 12.29 16.29 -13.69
CA ASN A 222 11.10 16.21 -14.52
C ASN A 222 11.10 14.91 -15.31
N LEU A 223 9.92 14.29 -15.46
CA LEU A 223 9.72 13.09 -16.25
C LEU A 223 8.69 13.36 -17.33
N ARG A 224 8.98 12.92 -18.55
CA ARG A 224 8.06 13.03 -19.69
C ARG A 224 7.86 11.69 -20.35
N PHE A 225 6.61 11.27 -20.53
CA PHE A 225 6.30 10.14 -21.37
C PHE A 225 6.35 10.52 -22.86
N GLU A 226 6.85 9.62 -23.68
CA GLU A 226 6.90 9.76 -25.13
C GLU A 226 5.68 9.09 -25.75
N GLY A 227 4.85 9.91 -26.41
CA GLY A 227 3.62 9.45 -27.07
C GLY A 227 3.88 8.81 -28.44
N ARG A 228 2.88 8.10 -28.97
CA ARG A 228 2.82 7.84 -30.42
C ARG A 228 2.39 9.13 -31.11
N LYS A 229 3.00 9.47 -32.27
CA LYS A 229 2.71 10.62 -33.15
C LYS A 229 1.41 11.36 -32.77
N GLY A 230 1.52 12.39 -31.93
CA GLY A 230 0.43 13.31 -31.60
C GLY A 230 -0.47 12.99 -30.40
N ARG A 231 -0.22 11.94 -29.60
CA ARG A 231 -0.97 11.71 -28.33
C ARG A 231 -0.06 11.54 -27.11
N SER A 232 -0.15 12.51 -26.21
CA SER A 232 0.39 12.62 -24.83
C SER A 232 1.91 12.64 -24.65
N SER A 233 2.47 13.85 -24.66
CA SER A 233 3.79 14.24 -24.12
C SER A 233 3.64 14.89 -22.73
N ARG A 234 3.00 14.19 -21.78
CA ARG A 234 2.67 14.76 -20.47
C ARG A 234 3.94 14.85 -19.60
N LEU A 235 4.24 16.06 -19.14
CA LEU A 235 5.38 16.37 -18.27
C LEU A 235 4.94 16.32 -16.80
N TYR A 236 5.68 15.58 -16.00
CA TYR A 236 5.53 15.47 -14.56
C TYR A 236 6.73 16.09 -13.88
N ARG A 237 6.48 17.02 -12.96
CA ARG A 237 7.52 17.60 -12.11
C ARG A 237 7.51 16.83 -10.80
N LEU A 238 8.58 16.11 -10.50
CA LEU A 238 8.60 15.10 -9.44
C LEU A 238 9.14 15.65 -8.11
N SER A 239 10.02 16.64 -8.16
CA SER A 239 10.48 17.43 -6.99
C SER A 239 10.17 18.91 -7.17
N GLY A 240 9.76 19.57 -6.09
CA GLY A 240 9.53 21.02 -6.07
C GLY A 240 10.59 21.86 -5.37
N ASP A 241 11.27 21.27 -4.39
CA ASP A 241 12.20 21.91 -3.45
C ASP A 241 13.58 21.22 -3.44
N GLY A 242 13.78 20.24 -4.32
CA GLY A 242 15.02 19.48 -4.42
C GLY A 242 15.22 18.47 -3.29
N THR A 243 14.18 17.98 -2.61
CA THR A 243 14.31 16.79 -1.77
C THR A 243 14.43 15.51 -2.62
N PRO A 244 14.99 14.41 -2.09
CA PRO A 244 14.91 13.11 -2.77
C PRO A 244 13.43 12.76 -2.96
N VAL A 245 13.10 12.24 -4.14
CA VAL A 245 11.71 12.06 -4.55
C VAL A 245 11.32 10.59 -4.49
N ILE A 246 10.10 10.31 -4.02
CA ILE A 246 9.37 9.07 -4.32
C ILE A 246 8.02 9.47 -4.92
N ALA A 247 7.97 9.56 -6.24
CA ALA A 247 6.80 10.00 -6.98
C ALA A 247 6.10 8.80 -7.63
N ARG A 248 4.77 8.73 -7.49
CA ARG A 248 3.93 7.75 -8.16
C ARG A 248 3.17 8.44 -9.27
N ILE A 249 3.30 7.91 -10.49
CA ILE A 249 2.71 8.52 -11.68
C ILE A 249 1.87 7.46 -12.41
N PRO A 250 0.68 7.78 -12.94
CA PRO A 250 -0.08 6.83 -13.77
C PRO A 250 0.76 6.38 -14.97
N LEU A 251 0.93 5.06 -15.15
CA LEU A 251 1.53 4.55 -16.38
C LEU A 251 0.53 4.68 -17.52
N PRO A 252 0.90 5.33 -18.64
CA PRO A 252 0.07 5.35 -19.84
C PRO A 252 -0.22 3.95 -20.35
N GLU A 253 -1.39 3.75 -20.97
CA GLU A 253 -1.70 2.49 -21.63
C GLU A 253 -0.73 2.25 -22.80
N ALA A 254 0.04 1.15 -22.73
CA ALA A 254 0.90 0.72 -23.83
C ALA A 254 0.88 -0.80 -24.00
N LYS A 255 1.10 -1.33 -25.20
CA LYS A 255 1.05 -2.79 -25.42
C LYS A 255 2.20 -3.54 -24.73
N LYS A 256 3.44 -3.10 -24.95
CA LYS A 256 4.65 -3.81 -24.49
C LYS A 256 5.51 -3.00 -23.52
N ALA A 257 5.73 -1.73 -23.82
CA ALA A 257 6.56 -0.84 -23.02
C ALA A 257 6.09 0.60 -23.19
N VAL A 258 6.39 1.42 -22.20
CA VAL A 258 6.22 2.88 -22.23
C VAL A 258 7.60 3.51 -22.40
N ALA A 259 7.72 4.42 -23.35
CA ALA A 259 8.92 5.23 -23.52
C ALA A 259 8.81 6.50 -22.68
N PHE A 260 9.90 6.90 -22.01
CA PHE A 260 9.96 8.10 -21.21
C PHE A 260 11.35 8.72 -21.21
N ARG A 261 11.42 9.99 -20.84
CA ARG A 261 12.65 10.76 -20.67
C ARG A 261 12.68 11.38 -19.29
N VAL A 262 13.86 11.43 -18.71
CA VAL A 262 14.13 12.07 -17.43
C VAL A 262 14.93 13.33 -17.71
N PHE A 263 14.65 14.41 -17.00
CA PHE A 263 15.37 15.67 -17.09
C PHE A 263 15.78 16.03 -15.66
N ALA A 264 17.04 15.74 -15.32
CA ALA A 264 17.63 15.96 -14.01
C ALA A 264 18.74 17.01 -14.14
N SER A 265 18.71 18.03 -13.27
CA SER A 265 19.64 19.16 -13.36
C SER A 265 21.01 18.87 -12.73
N GLY A 266 21.14 17.76 -11.99
CA GLY A 266 22.38 17.30 -11.36
C GLY A 266 23.01 16.14 -12.12
N GLY A 267 24.24 16.32 -12.63
CA GLY A 267 24.93 15.34 -13.48
C GLY A 267 25.37 14.02 -12.82
N ARG A 268 24.95 13.72 -11.58
CA ARG A 268 25.31 12.49 -10.84
C ARG A 268 24.13 11.79 -10.13
N GLU A 269 22.92 12.33 -10.22
CA GLU A 269 21.75 11.78 -9.53
C GLU A 269 21.40 10.39 -10.10
N THR A 270 21.33 9.38 -9.23
CA THR A 270 20.86 8.05 -9.62
C THR A 270 19.35 7.97 -9.38
N TRP A 271 18.66 7.37 -10.34
CA TRP A 271 17.22 7.23 -10.27
C TRP A 271 16.78 5.84 -10.69
N THR A 272 15.63 5.43 -10.16
CA THR A 272 14.95 4.20 -10.57
C THR A 272 13.51 4.49 -10.96
N ALA A 273 13.03 3.77 -11.96
CA ALA A 273 11.66 3.81 -12.44
C ALA A 273 11.14 2.37 -12.51
N THR A 274 10.20 2.03 -11.63
CA THR A 274 9.67 0.68 -11.50
C THR A 274 8.17 0.69 -11.79
N ALA A 275 7.72 -0.31 -12.55
CA ALA A 275 6.29 -0.53 -12.72
C ALA A 275 5.74 -1.15 -11.44
N ALA A 276 4.73 -0.50 -10.87
CA ALA A 276 4.13 -0.85 -9.59
C ALA A 276 2.60 -0.97 -9.70
N PRO A 277 1.96 -1.81 -8.88
CA PRO A 277 0.51 -1.89 -8.81
C PRO A 277 -0.09 -0.67 -8.10
N MET A 278 -1.38 -0.38 -8.34
CA MET A 278 -2.07 0.78 -7.75
C MET A 278 -2.02 0.82 -6.22
N ARG A 279 -1.85 -0.33 -5.56
CA ARG A 279 -1.78 -0.43 -4.09
C ARG A 279 -0.61 0.32 -3.47
N GLU A 280 0.40 0.65 -4.27
CA GLU A 280 1.55 1.46 -3.84
C GLU A 280 1.24 2.95 -3.75
N ALA A 281 0.07 3.40 -4.24
CA ALA A 281 -0.41 4.73 -3.93
C ALA A 281 -0.64 4.86 -2.41
N PRO A 282 -0.08 5.90 -1.77
CA PRO A 282 -0.25 6.15 -0.35
C PRO A 282 -1.72 6.39 -0.07
N ARG A 283 -2.23 5.69 0.94
CA ARG A 283 -3.63 5.73 1.34
C ARG A 283 -3.80 6.71 2.46
N PHE A 284 -4.81 7.55 2.39
CA PHE A 284 -5.12 8.49 3.45
C PHE A 284 -6.63 8.65 3.62
N HIS A 285 -7.03 9.04 4.84
CA HIS A 285 -8.41 9.32 5.20
C HIS A 285 -8.52 10.76 5.71
N ASP A 286 -7.57 11.20 6.55
CA ASP A 286 -7.64 12.49 7.23
C ASP A 286 -6.70 13.53 6.58
N GLU A 287 -5.40 13.25 6.51
CA GLU A 287 -4.42 14.15 5.89
C GLU A 287 -3.30 13.37 5.16
N ILE A 288 -2.75 13.98 4.11
CA ILE A 288 -1.55 13.52 3.41
C ILE A 288 -0.75 14.71 2.89
N ASN A 289 0.58 14.58 2.90
CA ASN A 289 1.49 15.59 2.38
C ASN A 289 2.45 15.00 1.34
N GLY A 290 3.03 15.87 0.53
CA GLY A 290 4.01 15.51 -0.47
C GLY A 290 4.67 16.73 -1.11
N SER A 291 5.64 16.48 -1.98
CA SER A 291 6.30 17.50 -2.80
C SER A 291 6.29 17.01 -4.25
N GLY A 292 5.98 17.91 -5.19
CA GLY A 292 5.89 17.55 -6.61
C GLY A 292 4.67 16.71 -6.96
N SER A 293 4.68 16.08 -8.13
CA SER A 293 3.54 15.34 -8.67
C SER A 293 3.46 13.92 -8.12
N ASP A 294 2.28 13.48 -7.72
CA ASP A 294 2.07 12.17 -7.09
C ASP A 294 0.65 11.63 -7.28
N VAL A 295 0.47 10.33 -7.11
CA VAL A 295 -0.85 9.69 -7.08
C VAL A 295 -1.12 9.21 -5.67
N VAL A 296 -2.26 9.62 -5.11
CA VAL A 296 -2.71 9.29 -3.76
C VAL A 296 -4.05 8.54 -3.82
N HIS A 297 -4.35 7.74 -2.79
CA HIS A 297 -5.60 7.00 -2.68
C HIS A 297 -6.39 7.51 -1.47
N TYR A 298 -7.37 8.37 -1.74
CA TYR A 298 -8.28 8.85 -0.71
C TYR A 298 -9.30 7.76 -0.37
N ARG A 299 -9.45 7.47 0.92
CA ARG A 299 -10.32 6.40 1.43
C ARG A 299 -11.50 6.93 2.24
N GLY A 300 -11.58 8.24 2.44
CA GLY A 300 -12.70 8.89 3.12
C GLY A 300 -13.95 9.00 2.26
N ASP A 301 -15.02 9.45 2.90
CA ASP A 301 -16.30 9.73 2.27
C ASP A 301 -16.27 11.06 1.49
N PRO A 302 -17.23 11.29 0.59
CA PRO A 302 -17.38 12.60 -0.04
C PRO A 302 -17.61 13.69 1.01
N GLY A 303 -16.94 14.83 0.89
CA GLY A 303 -17.02 15.87 1.91
C GLY A 303 -16.03 17.02 1.67
N PRO A 304 -16.02 18.02 2.56
CA PRO A 304 -15.09 19.14 2.45
C PRO A 304 -13.65 18.67 2.64
N GLY A 305 -12.75 19.25 1.84
CA GLY A 305 -11.32 19.05 1.94
C GLY A 305 -10.57 20.37 1.92
N VAL A 306 -9.35 20.36 2.42
CA VAL A 306 -8.45 21.51 2.42
C VAL A 306 -7.18 21.13 1.67
N LEU A 307 -6.81 21.94 0.70
CA LEU A 307 -5.55 21.87 -0.02
C LEU A 307 -4.66 23.01 0.46
N ARG A 308 -3.48 22.69 0.99
CA ARG A 308 -2.41 23.64 1.30
C ARG A 308 -1.31 23.46 0.28
N TYR A 309 -0.81 24.54 -0.28
CA TYR A 309 0.21 24.47 -1.31
C TYR A 309 1.22 25.62 -1.23
N GLU A 310 2.49 25.26 -1.30
CA GLU A 310 3.62 26.18 -1.37
C GLU A 310 4.52 25.78 -2.53
N GLY A 311 4.58 26.61 -3.56
CA GLY A 311 5.42 26.34 -4.71
C GLY A 311 5.32 27.38 -5.82
N PRO A 312 6.13 27.22 -6.87
CA PRO A 312 6.34 28.24 -7.90
C PRO A 312 5.30 28.23 -9.03
N SER A 313 4.36 27.28 -9.05
CA SER A 313 3.35 27.14 -10.13
C SER A 313 1.99 26.74 -9.59
N VAL A 314 0.97 26.66 -10.44
CA VAL A 314 -0.34 26.12 -10.06
C VAL A 314 -0.23 24.65 -9.66
N ILE A 315 -0.94 24.28 -8.58
CA ILE A 315 -1.24 22.90 -8.18
C ILE A 315 -2.62 22.50 -8.72
N GLN A 316 -2.73 21.26 -9.20
CA GLN A 316 -4.01 20.66 -9.58
C GLN A 316 -4.19 19.33 -8.86
N VAL A 317 -5.38 19.08 -8.32
CA VAL A 317 -5.80 17.78 -7.80
C VAL A 317 -6.82 17.22 -8.78
N GLU A 318 -6.47 16.11 -9.42
CA GLU A 318 -7.26 15.48 -10.48
C GLU A 318 -7.81 14.15 -9.98
N ALA A 319 -9.13 13.96 -10.00
CA ALA A 319 -9.72 12.65 -9.76
C ALA A 319 -9.44 11.72 -10.95
N LEU A 320 -9.04 10.49 -10.65
CA LEU A 320 -8.78 9.45 -11.64
C LEU A 320 -9.89 8.40 -11.63
N ASP A 321 -10.08 7.71 -12.76
CA ASP A 321 -10.94 6.54 -12.85
C ASP A 321 -10.21 5.22 -12.47
N ASP A 322 -10.91 4.10 -12.56
CA ASP A 322 -10.38 2.76 -12.24
C ASP A 322 -9.25 2.30 -13.19
N ARG A 323 -8.97 3.06 -14.26
CA ARG A 323 -7.85 2.84 -15.19
C ARG A 323 -6.74 3.88 -15.01
N LEU A 324 -6.80 4.68 -13.94
CA LEU A 324 -5.92 5.82 -13.68
C LEU A 324 -5.98 6.91 -14.76
N ALA A 325 -7.07 6.98 -15.54
CA ALA A 325 -7.26 8.05 -16.50
C ALA A 325 -7.86 9.28 -15.82
N TYR A 326 -7.44 10.46 -16.28
CA TYR A 326 -8.00 11.74 -15.84
C TYR A 326 -9.53 11.77 -16.02
N ARG A 327 -10.24 12.13 -14.95
CA ARG A 327 -11.70 12.32 -14.97
C ARG A 327 -12.07 13.78 -14.88
N VAL A 328 -11.63 14.45 -13.81
CA VAL A 328 -11.99 15.84 -13.50
C VAL A 328 -10.98 16.46 -12.53
N THR A 329 -10.67 17.74 -12.69
CA THR A 329 -9.95 18.52 -11.68
C THR A 329 -10.90 18.88 -10.53
N VAL A 330 -10.58 18.44 -9.32
CA VAL A 330 -11.40 18.66 -8.11
C VAL A 330 -10.93 19.85 -7.28
N ALA A 331 -9.66 20.22 -7.41
CA ALA A 331 -9.09 21.42 -6.80
C ALA A 331 -7.97 21.98 -7.69
N GLU A 332 -7.85 23.30 -7.73
CA GLU A 332 -6.77 24.01 -8.43
C GLU A 332 -6.43 25.28 -7.65
N GLY A 333 -5.14 25.53 -7.42
CA GLY A 333 -4.68 26.70 -6.66
C GLY A 333 -3.27 27.11 -7.03
N SER A 334 -2.87 28.34 -6.71
CA SER A 334 -1.54 28.88 -7.04
C SER A 334 -0.61 29.04 -5.83
N SER A 335 -1.15 29.20 -4.62
CA SER A 335 -0.43 29.23 -3.35
C SER A 335 -1.43 29.28 -2.18
N GLY A 336 -0.98 28.94 -0.97
CA GLY A 336 -1.76 29.09 0.25
C GLY A 336 -2.76 27.96 0.48
N GLU A 337 -3.83 28.27 1.20
CA GLU A 337 -4.89 27.33 1.57
C GLU A 337 -6.14 27.50 0.69
N LEU A 338 -6.68 26.40 0.19
CA LEU A 338 -7.86 26.32 -0.65
C LEU A 338 -8.80 25.22 -0.15
N THR A 339 -10.06 25.55 0.09
CA THR A 339 -11.09 24.56 0.38
C THR A 339 -11.68 23.98 -0.91
N PHE A 340 -11.94 22.67 -0.94
CA PHE A 340 -12.60 21.99 -2.05
C PHE A 340 -13.54 20.88 -1.54
N GLN A 341 -14.12 20.10 -2.45
CA GLN A 341 -14.98 18.97 -2.10
C GLN A 341 -14.39 17.67 -2.65
N TRP A 342 -14.17 16.70 -1.78
CA TRP A 342 -13.83 15.33 -2.13
C TRP A 342 -15.03 14.65 -2.81
N PRO A 343 -14.86 14.10 -4.03
CA PRO A 343 -15.86 13.23 -4.65
C PRO A 343 -16.12 11.91 -3.90
N GLY A 344 -15.25 11.55 -2.95
CA GLY A 344 -15.27 10.31 -2.19
C GLY A 344 -14.10 9.39 -2.53
N ARG A 345 -14.15 8.15 -2.02
CA ARG A 345 -13.06 7.18 -2.20
C ARG A 345 -12.59 7.05 -3.66
N GLY A 346 -11.29 7.06 -3.88
CA GLY A 346 -10.72 6.95 -5.21
C GLY A 346 -9.25 7.34 -5.29
N TYR A 347 -8.70 7.24 -6.50
CA TYR A 347 -7.35 7.69 -6.80
C TYR A 347 -7.37 9.14 -7.28
N TYR A 348 -6.42 9.92 -6.78
CA TYR A 348 -6.27 11.33 -7.12
C TYR A 348 -4.83 11.59 -7.53
N GLN A 349 -4.64 12.26 -8.66
CA GLN A 349 -3.35 12.75 -9.11
C GLN A 349 -3.16 14.19 -8.63
N VAL A 350 -2.19 14.40 -7.76
CA VAL A 350 -1.68 15.72 -7.42
C VAL A 350 -0.64 16.10 -8.46
N ARG A 351 -0.83 17.25 -9.10
CA ARG A 351 0.14 17.84 -10.01
C ARG A 351 0.67 19.09 -9.38
N SER A 352 1.90 19.02 -8.94
CA SER A 352 2.53 20.11 -8.20
C SER A 352 3.96 20.29 -8.62
N ALA A 353 4.46 21.50 -8.39
CA ALA A 353 5.85 21.89 -8.50
C ALA A 353 6.47 22.27 -7.16
N GLY A 354 5.76 22.02 -6.07
CA GLY A 354 6.12 22.44 -4.73
C GLY A 354 5.51 21.50 -3.70
N ALA A 355 5.62 21.89 -2.43
CA ALA A 355 5.07 21.15 -1.31
C ALA A 355 3.56 21.34 -1.21
N TRP A 356 2.84 20.28 -0.86
CA TRP A 356 1.40 20.29 -0.68
C TRP A 356 0.97 19.44 0.51
N SER A 357 -0.16 19.80 1.09
CA SER A 357 -0.93 18.98 2.02
C SER A 357 -2.39 18.95 1.58
N LEU A 358 -3.01 17.78 1.68
CA LEU A 358 -4.42 17.53 1.42
C LEU A 358 -5.05 16.96 2.68
N SER A 359 -6.13 17.56 3.14
CA SER A 359 -6.92 17.01 4.24
C SER A 359 -8.40 16.87 3.89
N ALA A 360 -9.08 16.01 4.63
CA ALA A 360 -10.53 15.86 4.67
C ALA A 360 -11.02 16.15 6.09
N ALA A 361 -12.19 16.78 6.21
CA ALA A 361 -12.78 17.15 7.50
C ALA A 361 -13.66 16.04 8.09
#